data_AF-A0A9P3K7D1-F1
#
_entry.id   AF-A0A9P3K7D1-F1
#
_cell.length_a   1.000
_cell.length_b   1.000
_cell.length_c   1.000
_cell.angle_alpha   90.00
_cell.angle_beta   90.00
_cell.angle_gamma   90.00
#
_symmetry.space_group_name_H-M   'P 1'
#
loop_
_entity.id
_entity.type
_entity.pdbx_description
1 polymer ?
#
loop_
_entity_poly.entity_id
_entity_poly.type
_entity_poly.pdbx_seq_one_letter_code
_entity_poly.pdbx_strand_id
1 'polypeptide(L)'
;MWLAETPSKRWAEKFFLYYSPVWITWALGIIVTFQLYKRFTEREYLLVGLAAALPCVLVPPAILCPADKARPWHEQHWVKANVWIAIFSFVGNYFWTHYFYTLLGASYTFPSWRLNDVPFALYLLTHAYFCFYHVISNVTIRRLRHFLNTPPASKFKPSPSSTSSSSAHSKSKPSPSSSSSSSSSRSSVFSLLVQGAWILALSYITAFMETATIANFEYYTFVDKAAMYRVGTLFYALYFVVSFPFFFRIDENPSEPWALSRVAVDSLGASMLVTILLDLWRLVIGPITQLPQSNTCTTGLPWMA
;
A
#
# COMPACT_ATOMS: atom_id res chain seq x y z
N MET A 1 -9.27 7.82 15.92
CA MET A 1 -8.54 6.55 15.92
C MET A 1 -7.56 6.53 14.75
N TRP A 2 -6.25 6.41 15.00
CA TRP A 2 -5.21 6.44 13.96
C TRP A 2 -4.65 5.05 13.67
N LEU A 3 -4.36 4.29 14.72
CA LEU A 3 -3.88 2.91 14.64
C LEU A 3 -5.01 1.91 14.82
N ALA A 4 -4.78 0.66 14.42
CA ALA A 4 -5.75 -0.43 14.50
C ALA A 4 -6.29 -0.69 15.91
N GLU A 5 -7.49 -1.27 15.99
CA GLU A 5 -8.11 -1.74 17.23
C GLU A 5 -7.44 -3.01 17.76
N THR A 6 -7.16 -3.96 16.85
CA THR A 6 -6.49 -5.21 17.14
C THR A 6 -5.09 -4.97 17.70
N PRO A 7 -4.76 -5.46 18.92
CA PRO A 7 -3.46 -5.21 19.53
C PRO A 7 -2.26 -5.65 18.68
N SER A 8 -2.34 -6.82 18.05
CA SER A 8 -1.30 -7.37 17.17
C SER A 8 -1.04 -6.46 15.95
N LYS A 9 -2.10 -6.09 15.22
CA LYS A 9 -2.02 -5.18 14.07
C LYS A 9 -1.47 -3.82 14.47
N ARG A 10 -1.99 -3.23 15.55
CA ARG A 10 -1.53 -1.93 16.06
C ARG A 10 -0.05 -1.94 16.43
N TRP A 11 0.43 -3.02 17.03
CA TRP A 11 1.85 -3.14 17.35
C TRP A 11 2.71 -3.21 16.09
N ALA A 12 2.32 -4.01 15.10
CA ALA A 12 3.02 -4.10 13.82
C ALA A 12 3.01 -2.76 13.05
N GLU A 13 1.87 -2.07 12.99
CA GLU A 13 1.77 -0.73 12.40
C GLU A 13 2.75 0.25 13.06
N LYS A 14 2.81 0.28 14.40
CA LYS A 14 3.79 1.12 15.13
C LYS A 14 5.21 0.76 14.78
N PHE A 15 5.54 -0.54 14.77
CA PHE A 15 6.88 -1.01 14.47
C PHE A 15 7.34 -0.53 13.08
N PHE A 16 6.53 -0.76 12.03
CA PHE A 16 6.86 -0.31 10.69
C PHE A 16 6.94 1.22 10.58
N LEU A 17 6.06 1.96 11.26
CA LEU A 17 6.12 3.43 11.29
C LEU A 17 7.38 3.97 11.97
N TYR A 18 7.88 3.33 13.02
CA TYR A 18 9.09 3.76 13.71
C TYR A 18 10.37 3.31 13.02
N TYR A 19 10.36 2.11 12.43
CA TYR A 19 11.50 1.58 11.71
C TYR A 19 11.71 2.30 10.36
N SER A 20 10.64 2.72 9.69
CA SER A 20 10.76 3.29 8.34
C SER A 20 11.63 4.55 8.26
N PRO A 21 11.47 5.55 9.16
CA PRO A 21 12.38 6.69 9.22
C PRO A 21 13.86 6.29 9.38
N VAL A 22 14.16 5.19 10.08
CA VAL A 22 15.54 4.72 10.28
C VAL A 22 16.16 4.32 8.96
N TRP A 23 15.50 3.45 8.18
CA TRP A 23 16.07 3.01 6.91
C TRP A 23 16.02 4.07 5.82
N ILE A 24 14.99 4.90 5.80
CA ILE A 24 14.90 6.04 4.89
C ILE A 24 16.05 7.02 5.16
N THR A 25 16.37 7.29 6.43
CA THR A 25 17.44 8.24 6.79
C THR A 25 18.79 7.77 6.31
N TRP A 26 19.17 6.51 6.53
CA TRP A 26 20.48 6.06 6.06
C TRP A 26 20.50 5.80 4.54
N ALA A 27 19.41 5.30 3.94
CA ALA A 27 19.38 5.00 2.51
C ALA A 27 19.30 6.28 1.67
N LEU A 28 18.29 7.12 1.89
CA LEU A 28 18.11 8.35 1.12
C LEU A 28 18.92 9.51 1.70
N GLY A 29 18.86 9.69 3.02
CA GLY A 29 19.51 10.82 3.70
C GLY A 29 21.04 10.76 3.72
N ILE A 30 21.63 9.55 3.74
CA ILE A 30 23.09 9.37 3.75
C ILE A 30 23.59 8.81 2.40
N ILE A 31 23.23 7.58 2.03
CA ILE A 31 23.81 6.92 0.85
C ILE A 31 23.53 7.70 -0.43
N VAL A 32 22.28 8.11 -0.67
CA VAL A 32 21.90 8.86 -1.88
C VAL A 32 22.43 10.28 -1.85
N THR A 33 22.22 11.03 -0.75
CA THR A 33 22.68 12.43 -0.61
C THR A 33 24.20 12.58 -0.83
N PHE A 34 25.01 11.70 -0.22
CA PHE A 34 26.47 11.74 -0.35
C PHE A 34 26.99 10.93 -1.56
N GLN A 35 26.10 10.41 -2.41
CA GLN A 35 26.44 9.60 -3.58
C GLN A 35 27.36 8.40 -3.29
N LEU A 36 27.28 7.83 -2.08
CA LEU A 36 28.12 6.70 -1.67
C LEU A 36 27.90 5.47 -2.55
N TYR A 37 26.67 5.34 -3.08
CA TYR A 37 26.28 4.26 -3.97
C TYR A 37 27.15 4.15 -5.23
N LYS A 38 27.83 5.21 -5.67
CA LYS A 38 28.72 5.17 -6.85
C LYS A 38 29.94 4.28 -6.67
N ARG A 39 30.29 3.95 -5.44
CA ARG A 39 31.45 3.09 -5.10
C ARG A 39 31.03 1.65 -4.77
N PHE A 40 29.73 1.36 -4.80
CA PHE A 40 29.21 0.06 -4.42
C PHE A 40 29.42 -0.96 -5.53
N THR A 41 29.77 -2.17 -5.12
CA THR A 41 29.70 -3.37 -5.95
C THR A 41 28.36 -4.07 -5.72
N GLU A 42 28.15 -5.20 -6.38
CA GLU A 42 26.94 -6.03 -6.26
C GLU A 42 26.65 -6.39 -4.79
N ARG A 43 27.71 -6.57 -3.99
CA ARG A 43 27.62 -6.95 -2.57
C ARG A 43 27.06 -5.83 -1.72
N GLU A 44 27.58 -4.61 -1.85
CA GLU A 44 27.11 -3.48 -1.06
C GLU A 44 25.66 -3.13 -1.41
N TYR A 45 25.27 -3.23 -2.69
CA TYR A 45 23.87 -3.07 -3.08
C TYR A 45 22.96 -4.13 -2.46
N LEU A 46 23.38 -5.41 -2.45
CA LEU A 46 22.62 -6.45 -1.76
C LEU A 46 22.51 -6.16 -0.26
N LEU A 47 23.61 -5.75 0.38
CA LEU A 47 23.63 -5.43 1.81
C LEU A 47 22.71 -4.26 2.15
N VAL A 48 22.62 -3.24 1.30
CA VAL A 48 21.63 -2.15 1.44
C VAL A 48 20.21 -2.71 1.45
N GLY A 49 19.87 -3.57 0.47
CA GLY A 49 18.56 -4.23 0.44
C GLY A 49 18.27 -5.04 1.70
N LEU A 50 19.23 -5.87 2.12
CA LEU A 50 19.11 -6.70 3.33
C LEU A 50 18.97 -5.86 4.60
N ALA A 51 19.76 -4.79 4.73
CA ALA A 51 19.73 -3.90 5.89
C ALA A 51 18.39 -3.17 6.06
N ALA A 52 17.68 -2.92 4.95
CA ALA A 52 16.33 -2.35 4.96
C ALA A 52 15.24 -3.41 5.18
N ALA A 53 15.38 -4.60 4.59
CA ALA A 53 14.33 -5.62 4.61
C ALA A 53 14.36 -6.53 5.86
N LEU A 54 15.54 -6.98 6.28
CA LEU A 54 15.67 -7.97 7.36
C LEU A 54 15.09 -7.51 8.69
N PRO A 55 15.24 -6.24 9.11
CA PRO A 55 14.61 -5.82 10.36
C PRO A 55 13.09 -5.94 10.35
N CYS A 56 12.42 -5.86 9.18
CA CYS A 56 10.98 -6.08 9.06
C CYS A 56 10.52 -7.49 9.45
N VAL A 57 11.43 -8.48 9.43
CA VAL A 57 11.13 -9.89 9.73
C VAL A 57 11.88 -10.43 10.95
N LEU A 58 13.08 -9.92 11.25
CA LEU A 58 13.92 -10.41 12.34
C LEU A 58 13.70 -9.68 13.66
N VAL A 59 13.37 -8.38 13.63
CA VAL A 59 13.15 -7.60 14.85
C VAL A 59 11.80 -7.94 15.51
N PRO A 60 10.68 -8.11 14.77
CA PRO A 60 9.40 -8.42 15.41
C PRO A 60 9.37 -9.61 16.37
N PRO A 61 9.94 -10.79 16.03
CA PRO A 61 9.97 -11.90 16.98
C PRO A 61 10.84 -11.63 18.22
N ALA A 62 11.79 -10.69 18.16
CA ALA A 62 12.63 -10.31 19.30
C ALA A 62 11.94 -9.35 20.29
N ILE A 63 10.98 -8.55 19.82
CA ILE A 63 10.29 -7.52 20.63
C ILE A 63 8.76 -7.66 20.60
N LEU A 64 8.27 -8.90 20.74
CA LEU A 64 6.84 -9.24 20.66
C LEU A 64 5.99 -8.48 21.69
N CYS A 65 4.80 -8.06 21.24
CA CYS A 65 3.79 -7.49 22.13
C CYS A 65 3.16 -8.56 23.04
N PRO A 66 2.63 -8.19 24.21
CA PRO A 66 2.00 -9.16 25.12
C PRO A 66 0.88 -9.98 24.48
N ALA A 67 0.11 -9.38 23.56
CA ALA A 67 -0.97 -10.06 22.86
C ALA A 67 -0.49 -11.12 21.85
N ASP A 68 0.74 -11.00 21.35
CA ASP A 68 1.33 -11.94 20.39
C ASP A 68 2.14 -13.05 21.06
N LYS A 69 2.66 -12.83 22.29
CA LYS A 69 3.41 -13.86 23.04
C LYS A 69 2.63 -15.15 23.27
N ALA A 70 1.30 -15.05 23.42
CA ALA A 70 0.43 -16.19 23.61
C ALA A 70 -0.07 -16.84 22.30
N ARG A 71 0.28 -16.25 21.14
CA ARG A 71 -0.24 -16.68 19.82
C ARG A 71 0.81 -17.46 19.04
N PRO A 72 0.40 -18.49 18.28
CA PRO A 72 1.24 -19.10 17.26
C PRO A 72 1.76 -18.05 16.27
N TRP A 73 2.98 -18.22 15.77
CA TRP A 73 3.64 -17.23 14.89
C TRP A 73 2.80 -16.88 13.65
N HIS A 74 2.14 -17.86 13.03
CA HIS A 74 1.33 -17.65 11.82
C HIS A 74 0.01 -16.87 12.04
N GLU A 75 -0.40 -16.69 13.30
CA GLU A 75 -1.55 -15.87 13.67
C GLU A 75 -1.18 -14.42 14.00
N GLN A 76 0.11 -14.12 14.18
CA GLN A 76 0.61 -12.79 14.50
C GLN A 76 0.54 -11.89 13.27
N HIS A 77 0.06 -10.65 13.45
CA HIS A 77 -0.19 -9.76 12.32
C HIS A 77 1.07 -9.38 11.55
N TRP A 78 2.21 -9.20 12.22
CA TRP A 78 3.46 -8.86 11.55
C TRP A 78 3.89 -9.96 10.57
N VAL A 79 3.63 -11.24 10.86
CA VAL A 79 3.89 -12.35 9.93
C VAL A 79 2.98 -12.24 8.73
N LYS A 80 1.67 -12.07 8.95
CA LYS A 80 0.69 -11.92 7.87
C LYS A 80 1.01 -10.73 6.95
N ALA A 81 1.35 -9.58 7.53
CA ALA A 81 1.75 -8.39 6.80
C ALA A 81 2.98 -8.66 5.92
N ASN A 82 4.02 -9.27 6.48
CA ASN A 82 5.22 -9.63 5.72
C ASN A 82 4.94 -10.67 4.63
N VAL A 83 4.09 -11.68 4.86
CA VAL A 83 3.73 -12.67 3.85
C VAL A 83 2.96 -12.02 2.69
N TRP A 84 1.98 -11.17 3.00
CA TRP A 84 1.23 -10.45 1.97
C TRP A 84 2.16 -9.60 1.10
N ILE A 85 3.04 -8.83 1.74
CA ILE A 85 4.00 -7.95 1.05
C ILE A 85 5.04 -8.77 0.28
N ALA A 86 5.54 -9.87 0.82
CA ALA A 86 6.50 -10.72 0.13
C ALA A 86 5.91 -11.28 -1.18
N ILE A 87 4.67 -11.76 -1.16
CA ILE A 87 4.00 -12.27 -2.36
C ILE A 87 3.76 -11.13 -3.36
N PHE A 88 3.15 -10.03 -2.91
CA PHE A 88 2.80 -8.92 -3.80
C PHE A 88 4.05 -8.26 -4.41
N SER A 89 5.10 -8.06 -3.61
CA SER A 89 6.38 -7.50 -4.07
C SER A 89 7.13 -8.43 -5.00
N PHE A 90 7.12 -9.75 -4.74
CA PHE A 90 7.71 -10.73 -5.65
C PHE A 90 6.99 -10.70 -6.99
N VAL A 91 5.65 -10.69 -7.00
CA VAL A 91 4.90 -10.63 -8.25
C VAL A 91 5.21 -9.35 -9.02
N GLY A 92 5.28 -8.21 -8.32
CA GLY A 92 5.60 -6.94 -8.98
C GLY A 92 7.01 -6.84 -9.54
N ASN A 93 8.01 -7.29 -8.79
CA ASN A 93 9.39 -7.25 -9.26
C ASN A 93 9.66 -8.33 -10.32
N TYR A 94 9.03 -9.50 -10.23
CA TYR A 94 9.30 -10.59 -11.17
C TYR A 94 8.42 -10.52 -12.43
N PHE A 95 7.10 -10.43 -12.29
CA PHE A 95 6.19 -10.48 -13.44
C PHE A 95 5.91 -9.10 -14.03
N TRP A 96 5.78 -8.06 -13.19
CA TRP A 96 5.39 -6.74 -13.71
C TRP A 96 6.56 -5.90 -14.22
N THR A 97 7.79 -6.31 -13.97
CA THR A 97 9.00 -5.62 -14.50
C THR A 97 8.96 -5.42 -16.01
N HIS A 98 8.38 -6.38 -16.75
CA HIS A 98 8.22 -6.26 -18.20
C HIS A 98 7.45 -4.99 -18.58
N TYR A 99 6.37 -4.65 -17.87
CA TYR A 99 5.61 -3.43 -18.14
C TYR A 99 6.48 -2.18 -17.94
N PHE A 100 7.33 -2.15 -16.91
CA PHE A 100 8.25 -1.02 -16.70
C PHE A 100 9.32 -0.92 -17.79
N TYR A 101 9.90 -2.05 -18.19
CA TYR A 101 10.99 -2.04 -19.16
C TYR A 101 10.52 -1.81 -20.59
N THR A 102 9.40 -2.44 -20.99
CA THR A 102 8.92 -2.35 -22.38
C THR A 102 7.88 -1.25 -22.60
N LEU A 103 6.97 -1.00 -21.65
CA LEU A 103 5.98 0.07 -21.84
C LEU A 103 6.54 1.41 -21.41
N LEU A 104 7.24 1.47 -20.28
CA LEU A 104 7.75 2.72 -19.71
C LEU A 104 9.19 3.04 -20.11
N GLY A 105 9.93 2.08 -20.67
CA GLY A 105 11.32 2.27 -21.08
C GLY A 105 12.26 2.57 -19.91
N ALA A 106 11.99 2.00 -18.75
CA ALA A 106 12.85 2.10 -17.58
C ALA A 106 13.94 1.01 -17.61
N SER A 107 15.13 1.29 -17.09
CA SER A 107 16.15 0.24 -16.91
C SER A 107 17.13 0.55 -15.77
N TYR A 108 17.58 -0.51 -15.09
CA TYR A 108 18.62 -0.41 -14.04
C TYR A 108 20.00 -0.75 -14.60
N THR A 109 20.97 0.11 -14.33
CA THR A 109 22.34 -0.02 -14.86
C THR A 109 23.41 -0.25 -13.80
N PHE A 110 23.05 -0.28 -12.50
CA PHE A 110 24.03 -0.50 -11.44
C PHE A 110 24.45 -1.97 -11.32
N PRO A 111 25.69 -2.23 -10.84
CA PRO A 111 26.20 -3.57 -10.55
C PRO A 111 25.26 -4.32 -9.60
N SER A 112 24.76 -5.48 -10.03
CA SER A 112 23.86 -6.26 -9.19
C SER A 112 23.77 -7.71 -9.65
N TRP A 113 23.49 -8.59 -8.69
CA TRP A 113 22.86 -9.88 -8.99
C TRP A 113 21.39 -9.64 -9.35
N ARG A 114 20.93 -10.29 -10.41
CA ARG A 114 19.64 -10.02 -11.03
C ARG A 114 18.79 -11.27 -11.18
N LEU A 115 17.48 -11.06 -11.12
CA LEU A 115 16.46 -12.04 -11.46
C LEU A 115 15.41 -11.36 -12.32
N ASN A 116 15.22 -11.88 -13.53
CA ASN A 116 14.43 -11.26 -14.59
C ASN A 116 14.84 -9.79 -14.83
N ASP A 117 16.15 -9.57 -14.96
CA ASP A 117 16.82 -8.26 -15.10
C ASP A 117 16.62 -7.25 -13.96
N VAL A 118 15.84 -7.61 -12.93
CA VAL A 118 15.67 -6.80 -11.73
C VAL A 118 16.77 -7.13 -10.70
N PRO A 119 17.53 -6.12 -10.23
CA PRO A 119 18.48 -6.28 -9.14
C PRO A 119 17.86 -6.85 -7.86
N PHE A 120 18.50 -7.82 -7.21
CA PHE A 120 18.07 -8.39 -5.93
C PHE A 120 17.88 -7.34 -4.82
N ALA A 121 18.71 -6.31 -4.81
CA ALA A 121 18.57 -5.18 -3.90
C ALA A 121 17.18 -4.53 -3.97
N LEU A 122 16.56 -4.50 -5.15
CA LEU A 122 15.25 -3.89 -5.34
C LEU A 122 14.11 -4.77 -4.85
N TYR A 123 14.19 -6.10 -5.00
CA TYR A 123 13.22 -7.00 -4.35
C TYR A 123 13.18 -6.75 -2.83
N LEU A 124 14.35 -6.62 -2.22
CA LEU A 124 14.49 -6.39 -0.78
C LEU A 124 14.06 -4.99 -0.35
N LEU A 125 14.51 -3.94 -1.07
CA LEU A 125 14.08 -2.56 -0.80
C LEU A 125 12.55 -2.44 -0.96
N THR A 126 11.97 -3.08 -1.97
CA THR A 126 10.52 -3.15 -2.18
C THR A 126 9.78 -3.64 -0.98
N HIS A 127 10.28 -4.70 -0.36
CA HIS A 127 9.67 -5.22 0.85
C HIS A 127 9.63 -4.16 1.97
N ALA A 128 10.74 -3.45 2.21
CA ALA A 128 10.85 -2.44 3.26
C ALA A 128 9.92 -1.23 3.02
N TYR A 129 9.90 -0.68 1.80
CA TYR A 129 9.05 0.46 1.51
C TYR A 129 7.58 0.09 1.34
N PHE A 130 7.23 -1.11 0.87
CA PHE A 130 5.84 -1.57 0.89
C PHE A 130 5.32 -1.76 2.32
N CYS A 131 6.13 -2.23 3.27
CA CYS A 131 5.74 -2.23 4.69
C CYS A 131 5.37 -0.81 5.15
N PHE A 132 6.15 0.20 4.74
CA PHE A 132 5.87 1.58 5.10
C PHE A 132 4.60 2.13 4.42
N TYR A 133 4.51 2.03 3.10
CA TYR A 133 3.42 2.63 2.31
C TYR A 133 2.06 2.08 2.72
N HIS A 134 1.96 0.77 2.90
CA HIS A 134 0.69 0.14 3.26
C HIS A 134 0.26 0.44 4.70
N VAL A 135 1.21 0.67 5.61
CA VAL A 135 0.85 1.10 6.98
C VAL A 135 0.38 2.56 6.99
N ILE A 136 1.05 3.46 6.26
CA ILE A 136 0.59 4.84 6.08
C ILE A 136 -0.78 4.88 5.42
N SER A 137 -1.03 4.05 4.40
CA SER A 137 -2.35 3.94 3.79
C SER A 137 -3.39 3.47 4.79
N ASN A 138 -3.07 2.48 5.63
CA ASN A 138 -4.02 2.00 6.64
C ASN A 138 -4.42 3.09 7.62
N VAL A 139 -3.44 3.84 8.14
CA VAL A 139 -3.67 4.93 9.08
C VAL A 139 -4.57 6.01 8.46
N THR A 140 -4.32 6.40 7.21
CA THR A 140 -5.09 7.46 6.54
C THR A 140 -6.50 7.02 6.14
N ILE A 141 -6.65 5.81 5.58
CA ILE A 141 -7.95 5.21 5.23
C ILE A 141 -8.83 5.10 6.48
N ARG A 142 -8.26 4.60 7.59
CA ARG A 142 -8.97 4.48 8.87
C ARG A 142 -9.41 5.84 9.41
N ARG A 143 -8.52 6.83 9.34
CA ARG A 143 -8.82 8.20 9.77
C ARG A 143 -9.97 8.80 8.97
N LEU A 144 -9.95 8.63 7.65
CA LEU A 144 -11.02 9.08 6.76
C LEU A 144 -12.35 8.39 7.08
N ARG A 145 -12.36 7.06 7.22
CA ARG A 145 -13.58 6.31 7.58
C ARG A 145 -14.18 6.79 8.90
N HIS A 146 -13.34 7.05 9.90
CA HIS A 146 -13.80 7.59 11.17
C HIS A 146 -14.43 8.98 11.01
N PHE A 147 -13.84 9.87 10.20
CA PHE A 147 -14.42 11.18 9.92
C PHE A 147 -15.76 11.08 9.19
N LEU A 148 -15.89 10.18 8.20
CA LEU A 148 -17.12 9.99 7.44
C LEU A 148 -18.24 9.37 8.29
N ASN A 149 -17.89 8.53 9.26
CA ASN A 149 -18.86 7.84 10.13
C ASN A 149 -19.22 8.63 11.40
N THR A 150 -18.50 9.71 11.73
CA THR A 150 -18.79 10.55 12.89
C THR A 150 -19.57 11.78 12.45
N PRO A 151 -20.87 11.91 12.78
CA PRO A 151 -21.63 13.11 12.43
C PRO A 151 -21.02 14.34 13.12
N PRO A 152 -21.04 15.53 12.49
CA PRO A 152 -20.58 16.75 13.14
C PRO A 152 -21.40 16.95 14.41
N ALA A 153 -20.72 17.17 15.54
CA ALA A 153 -21.37 17.42 16.82
C ALA A 153 -22.39 18.55 16.64
N SER A 154 -23.68 18.24 16.75
CA SER A 154 -24.71 19.27 16.80
C SER A 154 -24.35 20.16 17.99
N LYS A 155 -24.08 21.44 17.73
CA LYS A 155 -23.80 22.42 18.78
C LYS A 155 -24.88 22.29 19.84
N PHE A 156 -24.49 21.76 21.01
CA PHE A 156 -25.38 21.61 22.15
C PHE A 156 -25.84 23.01 22.53
N LYS A 157 -27.12 23.31 22.29
CA LYS A 157 -27.76 24.52 22.79
C LYS A 157 -28.08 24.21 24.26
N PRO A 158 -27.46 24.87 25.26
CA PRO A 158 -27.86 24.63 26.64
C PRO A 158 -29.31 25.14 26.79
N SER A 159 -30.25 24.22 27.03
CA SER A 159 -31.58 24.61 27.48
C SER A 159 -31.47 25.20 28.89
N PRO A 160 -32.13 26.33 29.18
CA PRO A 160 -32.12 26.90 30.52
C PRO A 160 -32.83 25.95 31.48
N SER A 161 -32.20 25.75 32.63
CA SER A 161 -32.75 25.01 33.76
C SER A 161 -34.10 25.60 34.21
N SER A 162 -35.18 24.84 34.07
CA SER A 162 -36.43 25.11 34.78
C SER A 162 -36.63 24.06 35.86
N THR A 163 -36.42 24.49 37.10
CA THR A 163 -36.84 23.85 38.33
C THR A 163 -38.37 23.72 38.35
N SER A 164 -38.92 22.51 38.54
CA SER A 164 -40.14 22.26 39.36
C SER A 164 -40.63 20.80 39.30
N SER A 165 -40.59 20.16 40.47
CA SER A 165 -41.58 19.27 41.10
C SER A 165 -42.62 18.45 40.30
N SER A 166 -42.65 17.15 40.65
CA SER A 166 -43.81 16.30 41.01
C SER A 166 -44.64 15.52 39.96
N SER A 167 -44.75 14.21 40.26
CA SER A 167 -45.94 13.33 40.17
C SER A 167 -46.38 12.65 38.85
N ALA A 168 -46.22 11.32 38.85
CA ALA A 168 -47.14 10.22 38.46
C ALA A 168 -47.88 10.16 37.09
N HIS A 169 -47.84 8.92 36.55
CA HIS A 169 -48.84 8.22 35.70
C HIS A 169 -49.09 8.66 34.24
N SER A 170 -48.81 7.74 33.29
CA SER A 170 -49.77 7.15 32.32
C SER A 170 -49.12 6.77 30.97
N LYS A 171 -49.61 5.66 30.41
CA LYS A 171 -49.24 5.03 29.13
C LYS A 171 -49.58 5.92 27.92
N SER A 172 -48.75 5.88 26.88
CA SER A 172 -49.22 5.73 25.49
C SER A 172 -48.07 5.41 24.53
N LYS A 173 -48.33 4.46 23.63
CA LYS A 173 -47.50 4.04 22.49
C LYS A 173 -47.76 5.02 21.34
N PRO A 174 -46.80 5.25 20.42
CA PRO A 174 -47.17 5.05 19.02
C PRO A 174 -46.10 4.36 18.16
N SER A 175 -46.60 3.82 17.06
CA SER A 175 -46.03 2.96 16.02
C SER A 175 -44.84 3.56 15.24
N PRO A 176 -43.99 2.73 14.57
CA PRO A 176 -42.83 3.22 13.83
C PRO A 176 -43.24 3.70 12.42
N SER A 177 -42.91 4.95 12.08
CA SER A 177 -43.02 5.49 10.73
C SER A 177 -41.78 5.18 9.89
N SER A 178 -42.05 4.75 8.66
CA SER A 178 -41.16 4.17 7.66
C SER A 178 -40.45 5.23 6.80
N SER A 179 -39.45 5.93 7.35
CA SER A 179 -38.70 6.96 6.59
C SER A 179 -37.17 6.86 6.64
N SER A 180 -36.59 5.77 7.15
CA SER A 180 -35.14 5.64 7.37
C SER A 180 -34.32 5.04 6.20
N SER A 181 -34.96 4.54 5.14
CA SER A 181 -34.24 3.81 4.07
C SER A 181 -33.58 4.71 3.02
N SER A 182 -34.13 5.89 2.71
CA SER A 182 -33.65 6.75 1.61
C SER A 182 -32.51 7.71 1.99
N SER A 183 -32.35 8.04 3.28
CA SER A 183 -31.25 8.86 3.79
C SER A 183 -29.96 8.05 4.03
N SER A 184 -30.10 6.77 4.40
CA SER A 184 -28.98 5.86 4.63
C SER A 184 -28.22 5.52 3.34
N SER A 185 -28.92 5.30 2.23
CA SER A 185 -28.31 4.95 0.93
C SER A 185 -27.48 6.10 0.32
N ARG A 186 -27.98 7.35 0.36
CA ARG A 186 -27.23 8.53 -0.14
C ARG A 186 -25.97 8.82 0.68
N SER A 187 -26.02 8.63 2.00
CA SER A 187 -24.85 8.74 2.89
C SER A 187 -23.79 7.67 2.58
N SER A 188 -24.22 6.44 2.24
CA SER A 188 -23.33 5.33 1.88
C SER A 188 -22.59 5.57 0.56
N VAL A 189 -23.28 6.01 -0.50
CA VAL A 189 -22.65 6.29 -1.80
C VAL A 189 -21.64 7.44 -1.70
N PHE A 190 -21.99 8.52 -1.00
CA PHE A 190 -21.05 9.62 -0.77
C PHE A 190 -19.78 9.16 -0.05
N SER A 191 -19.92 8.35 1.01
CA SER A 191 -18.77 7.79 1.74
C SER A 191 -17.89 6.93 0.84
N LEU A 192 -18.49 6.12 -0.04
CA LEU A 192 -17.78 5.30 -1.02
C LEU A 192 -16.99 6.16 -2.03
N LEU A 193 -17.60 7.22 -2.57
CA LEU A 193 -16.95 8.13 -3.51
C LEU A 193 -15.77 8.86 -2.87
N VAL A 194 -15.93 9.36 -1.64
CA VAL A 194 -14.86 10.05 -0.92
C VAL A 194 -13.71 9.08 -0.58
N GLN A 195 -14.02 7.86 -0.15
CA GLN A 195 -12.99 6.85 0.09
C GLN A 195 -12.24 6.45 -1.19
N GLY A 196 -12.98 6.26 -2.29
CA GLY A 196 -12.38 5.98 -3.60
C GLY A 196 -11.45 7.10 -4.07
N ALA A 197 -11.91 8.36 -3.99
CA ALA A 197 -11.10 9.52 -4.32
C ALA A 197 -9.84 9.62 -3.45
N TRP A 198 -9.94 9.32 -2.16
CA TRP A 198 -8.79 9.31 -1.26
C TRP A 198 -7.77 8.23 -1.63
N ILE A 199 -8.22 7.01 -1.93
CA ILE A 199 -7.33 5.92 -2.35
C ILE A 199 -6.62 6.29 -3.66
N LEU A 200 -7.34 6.85 -4.63
CA LEU A 200 -6.76 7.32 -5.89
C LEU A 200 -5.69 8.39 -5.65
N ALA A 201 -6.01 9.41 -4.84
CA ALA A 201 -5.08 10.48 -4.51
C ALA A 201 -3.83 9.95 -3.79
N LEU A 202 -4.02 9.10 -2.78
CA LEU A 202 -2.91 8.51 -2.03
C LEU A 202 -2.01 7.65 -2.93
N SER A 203 -2.62 6.82 -3.79
CA SER A 203 -1.91 5.95 -4.73
C SER A 203 -1.05 6.75 -5.70
N TYR A 204 -1.61 7.84 -6.24
CA TYR A 204 -0.88 8.74 -7.13
C TYR A 204 0.26 9.46 -6.40
N ILE A 205 0.03 9.97 -5.19
CA ILE A 205 1.06 10.64 -4.38
C ILE A 205 2.21 9.69 -4.07
N THR A 206 1.93 8.46 -3.65
CA THR A 206 2.96 7.45 -3.37
C THR A 206 3.78 7.13 -4.62
N ALA A 207 3.12 6.82 -5.75
CA ALA A 207 3.81 6.54 -7.01
C ALA A 207 4.65 7.73 -7.50
N PHE A 208 4.13 8.95 -7.35
CA PHE A 208 4.84 10.18 -7.72
C PHE A 208 6.08 10.39 -6.85
N MET A 209 5.94 10.28 -5.53
CA MET A 209 7.06 10.45 -4.60
C MET A 209 8.17 9.44 -4.88
N GLU A 210 7.80 8.18 -5.13
CA GLU A 210 8.77 7.14 -5.44
C GLU A 210 9.51 7.44 -6.75
N THR A 211 8.77 7.77 -7.81
CA THR A 211 9.33 8.19 -9.11
C THR A 211 10.25 9.40 -8.93
N ALA A 212 9.86 10.38 -8.14
CA ALA A 212 10.66 11.58 -7.86
C ALA A 212 11.95 11.27 -7.09
N THR A 213 11.92 10.36 -6.11
CA THR A 213 13.14 9.98 -5.37
C THR A 213 14.15 9.23 -6.23
N ILE A 214 13.70 8.45 -7.20
CA ILE A 214 14.59 7.62 -8.04
C ILE A 214 14.95 8.28 -9.37
N ALA A 215 14.23 9.30 -9.83
CA ALA A 215 14.49 9.91 -11.15
C ALA A 215 15.82 10.65 -11.27
N ASN A 216 16.43 11.02 -10.13
CA ASN A 216 17.77 11.61 -10.07
C ASN A 216 18.86 10.57 -9.77
N PHE A 217 18.49 9.30 -9.59
CA PHE A 217 19.45 8.22 -9.40
C PHE A 217 20.10 7.86 -10.74
N GLU A 218 21.42 8.01 -10.81
CA GLU A 218 22.20 7.87 -12.06
C GLU A 218 22.03 6.48 -12.72
N TYR A 219 21.84 5.45 -11.92
CA TYR A 219 21.72 4.08 -12.40
C TYR A 219 20.28 3.61 -12.66
N TYR A 220 19.33 4.55 -12.72
CA TYR A 220 17.98 4.28 -13.18
C TYR A 220 17.61 5.22 -14.30
N THR A 221 17.52 4.67 -15.51
CA THR A 221 17.36 5.46 -16.72
C THR A 221 15.95 5.29 -17.30
N PHE A 222 15.44 6.38 -17.86
CA PHE A 222 14.18 6.40 -18.60
C PHE A 222 14.45 6.94 -19.99
N VAL A 223 13.83 6.33 -21.00
CA VAL A 223 13.88 6.84 -22.39
C VAL A 223 13.24 8.23 -22.48
N ASP A 224 12.06 8.41 -21.88
CA ASP A 224 11.37 9.71 -21.78
C ASP A 224 10.97 10.01 -20.32
N LYS A 225 11.77 10.84 -19.66
CA LYS A 225 11.51 11.27 -18.28
C LYS A 225 10.20 12.07 -18.15
N ALA A 226 9.87 12.90 -19.14
CA ALA A 226 8.66 13.73 -19.07
C ALA A 226 7.40 12.87 -19.21
N ALA A 227 7.41 11.90 -20.11
CA ALA A 227 6.33 10.92 -20.24
C ALA A 227 6.24 10.02 -19.00
N MET A 228 7.36 9.60 -18.41
CA MET A 228 7.37 8.85 -17.15
C MET A 228 6.67 9.63 -16.04
N TYR A 229 6.98 10.91 -15.86
CA TYR A 229 6.33 11.72 -14.82
C TYR A 229 4.83 11.92 -15.04
N ARG A 230 4.40 12.16 -16.28
CA ARG A 230 2.99 12.45 -16.61
C ARG A 230 2.11 11.21 -16.66
N VAL A 231 2.61 10.15 -17.29
CA VAL A 231 1.84 8.96 -17.67
C VAL A 231 2.34 7.73 -16.91
N GLY A 232 3.66 7.56 -16.80
CA GLY A 232 4.26 6.45 -16.05
C GLY A 232 3.88 6.44 -14.56
N THR A 233 3.81 7.61 -13.92
CA THR A 233 3.32 7.74 -12.53
C THR A 233 1.88 7.23 -12.38
N LEU A 234 1.02 7.52 -13.35
CA LEU A 234 -0.38 7.09 -13.32
C LEU A 234 -0.49 5.57 -13.55
N PHE A 235 0.32 5.03 -14.45
CA PHE A 235 0.45 3.57 -14.64
C PHE A 235 0.93 2.89 -13.36
N TYR A 236 1.95 3.45 -12.71
CA TYR A 236 2.48 2.90 -11.48
C TYR A 236 1.47 2.99 -10.31
N ALA A 237 0.69 4.08 -10.24
CA ALA A 237 -0.35 4.23 -9.22
C ALA A 237 -1.38 3.09 -9.21
N LEU A 238 -1.59 2.37 -10.32
CA LEU A 238 -2.50 1.21 -10.39
C LEU A 238 -2.17 0.12 -9.38
N TYR A 239 -0.90 -0.01 -8.99
CA TYR A 239 -0.42 -0.97 -8.00
C TYR A 239 -1.09 -0.67 -6.66
N PHE A 240 -1.00 0.59 -6.25
CA PHE A 240 -1.47 1.08 -4.97
C PHE A 240 -2.99 1.24 -4.89
N VAL A 241 -3.64 1.56 -6.03
CA VAL A 241 -5.10 1.65 -6.11
C VAL A 241 -5.76 0.33 -5.67
N VAL A 242 -5.12 -0.80 -6.00
CA VAL A 242 -5.58 -2.12 -5.59
C VAL A 242 -4.95 -2.55 -4.26
N SER A 243 -3.64 -2.38 -4.09
CA SER A 243 -2.93 -2.95 -2.95
C SER A 243 -3.33 -2.34 -1.62
N PHE A 244 -3.55 -1.02 -1.56
CA PHE A 244 -3.94 -0.33 -0.32
C PHE A 244 -5.25 -0.84 0.28
N PRO A 245 -6.39 -0.89 -0.45
CA PRO A 245 -7.63 -1.41 0.12
C PRO A 245 -7.58 -2.92 0.40
N PHE A 246 -6.76 -3.70 -0.33
CA PHE A 246 -6.58 -5.12 -0.05
C PHE A 246 -5.82 -5.34 1.26
N PHE A 247 -4.63 -4.75 1.39
CA PHE A 247 -3.82 -4.86 2.59
C PHE A 247 -4.52 -4.29 3.83
N PHE A 248 -5.30 -3.22 3.68
CA PHE A 248 -6.07 -2.62 4.77
C PHE A 248 -6.95 -3.62 5.51
N ARG A 249 -7.53 -4.61 4.81
CA ARG A 249 -8.50 -5.55 5.37
C ARG A 249 -7.90 -6.55 6.35
N ILE A 250 -6.60 -6.84 6.26
CA ILE A 250 -5.92 -7.85 7.08
C ILE A 250 -6.08 -7.50 8.56
N ASP A 251 -6.74 -8.36 9.33
CA ASP A 251 -7.00 -8.22 10.79
C ASP A 251 -7.54 -6.84 11.24
N GLU A 252 -8.25 -6.12 10.34
CA GLU A 252 -8.82 -4.82 10.70
C GLU A 252 -10.00 -4.95 11.66
N ASN A 253 -10.83 -5.99 11.48
CA ASN A 253 -11.92 -6.31 12.39
C ASN A 253 -11.41 -7.28 13.48
N PRO A 254 -11.42 -6.89 14.77
CA PRO A 254 -10.98 -7.77 15.86
C PRO A 254 -11.78 -9.08 15.98
N SER A 255 -13.03 -9.09 15.49
CA SER A 255 -13.94 -10.25 15.56
C SER A 255 -13.69 -11.29 14.46
N GLU A 256 -12.90 -10.95 13.43
CA GLU A 256 -12.67 -11.80 12.26
C GLU A 256 -11.16 -11.84 11.94
N PRO A 257 -10.35 -12.53 12.76
CA PRO A 257 -8.92 -12.69 12.48
C PRO A 257 -8.72 -13.51 11.20
N TRP A 258 -7.76 -13.09 10.37
CA TRP A 258 -7.48 -13.78 9.12
C TRP A 258 -6.50 -14.95 9.32
N ALA A 259 -6.76 -16.07 8.67
CA ALA A 259 -5.77 -17.15 8.55
C ALA A 259 -4.65 -16.76 7.58
N LEU A 260 -3.45 -17.32 7.76
CA LEU A 260 -2.30 -17.03 6.89
C LEU A 260 -2.55 -17.43 5.43
N SER A 261 -3.28 -18.52 5.19
CA SER A 261 -3.68 -18.95 3.84
C SER A 261 -4.58 -17.93 3.15
N ARG A 262 -5.55 -17.36 3.88
CA ARG A 262 -6.42 -16.28 3.36
C ARG A 262 -5.59 -15.06 2.98
N VAL A 263 -4.58 -14.71 3.76
CA VAL A 263 -3.66 -13.59 3.47
C VAL A 263 -2.89 -13.85 2.18
N ALA A 264 -2.35 -15.06 2.01
CA ALA A 264 -1.64 -15.44 0.80
C ALA A 264 -2.54 -15.40 -0.45
N VAL A 265 -3.73 -16.00 -0.37
CA VAL A 265 -4.72 -15.97 -1.47
C VAL A 265 -5.17 -14.54 -1.80
N ASP A 266 -5.41 -13.70 -0.78
CA ASP A 266 -5.80 -12.31 -0.97
C ASP A 266 -4.69 -11.50 -1.66
N SER A 267 -3.41 -11.72 -1.30
CA SER A 267 -2.28 -11.08 -1.98
C SER A 267 -2.15 -11.50 -3.45
N LEU A 268 -2.36 -12.79 -3.76
CA LEU A 268 -2.38 -13.28 -5.15
C LEU A 268 -3.57 -12.70 -5.93
N GLY A 269 -4.74 -12.58 -5.29
CA GLY A 269 -5.92 -11.94 -5.89
C GLY A 269 -5.69 -10.45 -6.18
N ALA A 270 -5.05 -9.73 -5.25
CA ALA A 270 -4.64 -8.34 -5.45
C ALA A 270 -3.68 -8.23 -6.64
N SER A 271 -2.67 -9.11 -6.69
CA SER A 271 -1.71 -9.15 -7.79
C SER A 271 -2.37 -9.45 -9.14
N MET A 272 -3.31 -10.38 -9.19
CA MET A 272 -4.03 -10.67 -10.43
C MET A 272 -4.86 -9.46 -10.91
N LEU A 273 -5.53 -8.77 -9.99
CA LEU A 273 -6.30 -7.57 -10.33
C LEU A 273 -5.40 -6.44 -10.85
N VAL A 274 -4.24 -6.21 -10.22
CA VAL A 274 -3.25 -5.26 -10.75
C VAL A 274 -2.82 -5.69 -12.15
N THR A 275 -2.48 -6.96 -12.34
CA THR A 275 -2.07 -7.50 -13.66
C THR A 275 -3.11 -7.21 -14.74
N ILE A 276 -4.40 -7.43 -14.45
CA ILE A 276 -5.49 -7.11 -15.38
C ILE A 276 -5.53 -5.60 -15.70
N LEU A 277 -5.34 -4.73 -14.71
CA LEU A 277 -5.33 -3.28 -14.93
C LEU A 277 -4.12 -2.84 -15.77
N LEU A 278 -2.94 -3.41 -15.52
CA LEU A 278 -1.73 -3.12 -16.30
C LEU A 278 -1.87 -3.61 -17.75
N ASP A 279 -2.48 -4.77 -17.96
CA ASP A 279 -2.70 -5.30 -19.31
C ASP A 279 -3.80 -4.53 -20.04
N LEU A 280 -4.88 -4.14 -19.34
CA LEU A 280 -5.89 -3.24 -19.91
C LEU A 280 -5.27 -1.91 -20.36
N TRP A 281 -4.39 -1.33 -19.53
CA TRP A 281 -3.66 -0.13 -19.90
C TRP A 281 -2.79 -0.36 -21.14
N ARG A 282 -2.03 -1.47 -21.16
CA ARG A 282 -1.21 -1.85 -22.32
C ARG A 282 -2.04 -1.96 -23.60
N LEU A 283 -3.24 -2.52 -23.53
CA LEU A 283 -4.11 -2.73 -24.70
C LEU A 283 -4.82 -1.45 -25.16
N VAL A 284 -5.20 -0.57 -24.23
CA VAL A 284 -6.01 0.63 -24.53
C VAL A 284 -5.15 1.85 -24.80
N ILE A 285 -4.07 2.04 -24.03
CA ILE A 285 -3.21 3.24 -24.09
C ILE A 285 -1.89 2.92 -24.81
N GLY A 286 -1.29 1.76 -24.53
CA GLY A 286 -0.04 1.34 -25.17
C GLY A 286 1.25 1.87 -24.50
N PRO A 287 2.42 1.59 -25.09
CA PRO A 287 3.72 2.04 -24.58
C PRO A 287 3.88 3.56 -24.67
N ILE A 288 4.59 4.15 -23.71
CA ILE A 288 4.95 5.58 -23.74
C ILE A 288 6.25 5.84 -24.51
N THR A 289 6.98 4.78 -24.89
CA THR A 289 8.21 4.85 -25.68
C THR A 289 8.00 4.22 -27.05
N GLN A 290 8.67 4.75 -28.07
CA GLN A 290 8.69 4.09 -29.38
C GLN A 290 9.55 2.85 -29.27
N LEU A 291 8.92 1.68 -29.18
CA LEU A 291 9.62 0.40 -29.31
C LEU A 291 10.27 0.35 -30.71
N PRO A 292 11.55 -0.07 -30.84
CA PRO A 292 12.13 -0.28 -32.15
C PRO A 292 11.25 -1.27 -32.92
N GLN A 293 10.71 -0.85 -34.07
CA GLN A 293 9.92 -1.70 -34.95
C GLN A 293 10.80 -2.84 -35.45
N SER A 294 10.77 -4.00 -34.80
CA SER A 294 11.22 -5.22 -35.45
C SER A 294 10.18 -5.57 -36.51
N ASN A 295 10.53 -5.39 -37.79
CA ASN A 295 9.70 -5.76 -38.96
C ASN A 295 9.48 -7.29 -39.09
N THR A 296 9.62 -8.05 -38.02
CA THR A 296 9.43 -9.49 -37.94
C THR A 296 8.27 -9.77 -37.00
N CYS A 297 7.14 -10.13 -37.60
CA CYS A 297 6.01 -10.70 -36.88
C CYS A 297 6.43 -12.11 -36.42
N THR A 298 7.04 -12.23 -35.24
CA THR A 298 7.23 -13.53 -34.60
C THR A 298 5.86 -14.02 -34.16
N THR A 299 5.37 -15.09 -34.81
CA THR A 299 4.20 -15.84 -34.35
C THR A 299 4.52 -16.45 -32.98
N GLY A 300 4.10 -15.77 -31.92
CA GLY A 300 4.33 -16.15 -30.53
C GLY A 300 3.86 -15.06 -29.58
N LEU A 301 3.64 -15.40 -28.32
CA LEU A 301 3.31 -14.40 -27.31
C LEU A 301 4.53 -13.47 -27.12
N PRO A 302 4.38 -12.13 -27.20
CA PRO A 302 5.49 -11.18 -27.16
C PRO A 302 6.40 -11.24 -25.92
N TRP A 303 6.03 -12.03 -24.91
CA TRP A 303 6.71 -12.18 -23.62
C TRP A 303 7.41 -13.54 -23.44
N MET A 304 7.48 -14.37 -24.48
CA MET A 304 8.23 -15.64 -24.48
C MET A 304 9.43 -15.63 -25.44
N ALA A 305 9.80 -14.46 -25.98
CA ALA A 305 10.91 -14.28 -26.90
C ALA A 305 12.02 -13.43 -26.27
#